data_AF-A0A842ULY6-F1
#
_entry.id   AF-A0A842ULY6-F1
#
_cell.length_a   1.000
_cell.length_b   1.000
_cell.length_c   1.000
_cell.angle_alpha   90.00
_cell.angle_beta   90.00
_cell.angle_gamma   90.00
#
_symmetry.space_group_name_H-M   'P 1'
#
loop_
_entity.id
_entity.type
_entity.pdbx_description
1 polymer ?
#
loop_
_entity_poly.entity_id
_entity_poly.type
_entity_poly.pdbx_seq_one_letter_code
_entity_poly.pdbx_strand_id
1 'polypeptide(L)'
;MDKFKYVLRWLLVNTQGGENRALILNELFQKPCNANELCMLLQLNYKTIRYHLDVLEKNNIIISIGEKYGKTYFPTDNLKELKEYFDEILVKFIKKVDKE
;
A
#
# COMPACT_ATOMS: atom_id res chain seq x y z
N MET A 1 -3.61 -9.74 17.25
CA MET A 1 -4.02 -8.51 16.57
C MET A 1 -2.99 -7.37 16.69
N ASP A 2 -2.41 -7.13 17.87
CA ASP A 2 -1.55 -5.94 18.11
C ASP A 2 -0.30 -5.83 17.25
N LYS A 3 0.40 -6.94 16.98
CA LYS A 3 1.67 -6.91 16.23
C LYS A 3 1.49 -6.46 14.78
N PHE A 4 0.48 -6.99 14.08
CA PHE A 4 0.23 -6.64 12.67
C PHE A 4 -0.22 -5.18 12.54
N LYS A 5 -1.12 -4.75 13.42
CA LYS A 5 -1.57 -3.34 13.53
C LYS A 5 -0.38 -2.39 13.75
N TYR A 6 0.55 -2.75 14.64
CA TYR A 6 1.77 -1.98 14.89
C TYR A 6 2.66 -1.88 13.64
N VAL A 7 2.91 -3.00 12.95
CA VAL A 7 3.73 -3.03 11.72
C VAL A 7 3.10 -2.15 10.64
N LEU A 8 1.79 -2.26 10.42
CA LEU A 8 1.07 -1.42 9.47
C LEU A 8 1.24 0.06 9.80
N ARG A 9 1.00 0.47 11.05
CA ARG A 9 1.17 1.87 11.49
C ARG A 9 2.62 2.34 11.34
N TRP A 10 3.59 1.50 11.66
CA TRP A 10 5.01 1.83 11.55
C TRP A 10 5.40 2.06 10.08
N LEU A 11 4.99 1.17 9.17
CA LEU A 11 5.24 1.28 7.74
C LEU A 11 4.58 2.49 7.07
N LEU A 12 3.40 2.89 7.53
CA LEU A 12 2.68 4.00 6.91
C LEU A 12 3.04 5.34 7.54
N VAL A 13 3.19 5.43 8.86
CA VAL A 13 3.30 6.73 9.55
C VAL A 13 4.74 7.05 9.96
N ASN A 14 5.58 6.05 10.21
CA ASN A 14 6.89 6.24 10.88
C ASN A 14 8.09 5.96 9.97
N THR A 15 7.88 5.81 8.67
CA THR A 15 8.93 5.50 7.70
C THR A 15 8.78 6.34 6.44
N GLN A 16 9.90 6.66 5.80
CA GLN A 16 9.91 7.45 4.56
C GLN A 16 9.12 6.73 3.45
N GLY A 17 8.30 7.50 2.73
CA GLY A 17 7.42 7.01 1.66
C GLY A 17 6.20 6.23 2.15
N GLY A 18 5.81 6.44 3.42
CA GLY A 18 4.60 5.84 3.98
C GLY A 18 3.32 6.33 3.31
N GLU A 19 3.31 7.58 2.85
CA GLU A 19 2.25 8.17 2.03
C GLU A 19 2.05 7.40 0.72
N ASN A 20 3.10 7.18 -0.06
CA ASN A 20 3.03 6.36 -1.28
C ASN A 20 2.53 4.94 -1.00
N ARG A 21 2.96 4.32 0.11
CA ARG A 21 2.45 3.00 0.51
C ARG A 21 0.96 3.05 0.83
N ALA A 22 0.49 4.09 1.53
CA ALA A 22 -0.94 4.25 1.83
C ALA A 22 -1.76 4.42 0.54
N LEU A 23 -1.29 5.23 -0.41
CA LEU A 23 -1.94 5.40 -1.71
C LEU A 23 -1.97 4.10 -2.53
N ILE A 24 -0.86 3.35 -2.57
CA ILE A 24 -0.83 2.02 -3.21
C ILE A 24 -1.86 1.08 -2.58
N LEU A 25 -1.90 1.01 -1.24
CA LEU A 25 -2.86 0.15 -0.55
C LEU A 25 -4.30 0.57 -0.82
N ASN A 26 -4.57 1.89 -0.91
CA ASN A 26 -5.88 2.40 -1.27
C ASN A 26 -6.33 1.86 -2.65
N GLU A 27 -5.47 1.97 -3.68
CA GLU A 27 -5.76 1.43 -5.00
C GLU A 27 -5.99 -0.09 -4.97
N LEU A 28 -5.15 -0.83 -4.23
CA LEU A 28 -5.28 -2.29 -4.08
C LEU A 28 -6.55 -2.72 -3.34
N PHE A 29 -7.11 -1.87 -2.48
CA PHE A 29 -8.42 -2.08 -1.86
C PHE A 29 -9.58 -1.83 -2.82
N GLN A 30 -9.42 -0.99 -3.85
CA GLN A 30 -10.43 -0.79 -4.90
C GLN A 30 -10.42 -1.95 -5.89
N LYS A 31 -9.24 -2.30 -6.39
CA LYS A 31 -9.05 -3.50 -7.21
C LYS A 31 -7.60 -4.02 -7.11
N PRO A 32 -7.39 -5.33 -7.20
CA PRO A 32 -6.04 -5.87 -7.41
C PRO A 32 -5.41 -5.27 -8.67
N CYS A 33 -4.17 -4.81 -8.55
CA CYS A 33 -3.44 -4.15 -9.63
C CYS A 33 -2.04 -4.75 -9.78
N ASN A 34 -1.50 -4.69 -10.98
CA ASN A 34 -0.07 -4.88 -11.20
C ASN A 34 0.72 -3.56 -11.01
N ALA A 35 2.05 -3.65 -11.03
CA ALA A 35 2.92 -2.50 -10.81
C ALA A 35 2.76 -1.40 -11.89
N ASN A 36 2.49 -1.77 -13.15
CA ASN A 36 2.31 -0.78 -14.23
C ASN A 36 0.99 -0.01 -14.06
N GLU A 37 -0.09 -0.69 -13.68
CA GLU A 37 -1.36 -0.04 -13.37
C GLU A 37 -1.21 0.97 -12.23
N LEU A 38 -0.52 0.59 -11.16
CA LEU A 38 -0.23 1.49 -10.03
C LEU A 38 0.61 2.71 -10.44
N CYS A 39 1.55 2.55 -11.38
CA CYS A 39 2.30 3.69 -11.91
C CYS A 39 1.39 4.70 -12.62
N MET A 40 0.43 4.21 -13.42
CA MET A 40 -0.50 5.06 -14.14
C MET A 40 -1.50 5.74 -13.20
N LEU A 41 -2.08 5.00 -12.25
CA LEU A 41 -3.06 5.50 -11.29
C LEU A 41 -2.47 6.56 -10.36
N LEU A 42 -1.26 6.33 -9.87
CA LEU A 42 -0.61 7.21 -8.89
C LEU A 42 0.36 8.22 -9.51
N GLN A 43 0.56 8.18 -10.84
CA GLN A 43 1.53 9.00 -11.57
C GLN A 43 2.95 8.92 -10.99
N LEU A 44 3.32 7.75 -10.47
CA LEU A 44 4.64 7.47 -9.89
C LEU A 44 5.49 6.63 -10.85
N ASN A 45 6.80 6.83 -10.78
CA ASN A 45 7.71 6.02 -11.60
C ASN A 45 7.75 4.55 -11.13
N TYR A 46 8.07 3.65 -12.07
CA TYR A 46 8.06 2.20 -11.84
C TYR A 46 9.00 1.75 -10.72
N LYS A 47 10.20 2.34 -10.59
CA LYS A 47 11.15 1.96 -9.53
C LYS A 47 10.59 2.30 -8.15
N THR A 48 9.93 3.45 -8.01
CA THR A 48 9.26 3.86 -6.77
C THR A 48 8.14 2.89 -6.40
N ILE A 49 7.24 2.57 -7.35
CA ILE A 49 6.16 1.61 -7.11
C ILE A 49 6.72 0.24 -6.70
N ARG A 50 7.70 -0.28 -7.44
CA ARG A 50 8.33 -1.58 -7.14
C ARG A 50 8.96 -1.61 -5.75
N TYR A 51 9.69 -0.56 -5.38
CA TYR A 51 10.27 -0.45 -4.05
C TYR A 51 9.20 -0.56 -2.96
N HIS A 52 8.08 0.17 -3.11
CA HIS A 52 7.00 0.13 -2.13
C HIS A 52 6.27 -1.21 -2.08
N LEU A 53 6.00 -1.84 -3.23
CA LEU A 53 5.41 -3.18 -3.30
C LEU A 53 6.30 -4.22 -2.62
N ASP A 54 7.61 -4.18 -2.87
CA ASP A 54 8.56 -5.10 -2.25
C ASP A 54 8.59 -4.93 -0.71
N VAL A 55 8.52 -3.69 -0.21
CA VAL A 55 8.44 -3.41 1.23
C VAL A 55 7.14 -3.95 1.84
N LEU A 56 6.01 -3.74 1.17
CA LEU A 56 4.70 -4.20 1.65
C LEU A 56 4.59 -5.73 1.64
N GLU A 57 5.08 -6.39 0.58
CA GLU A 57 5.08 -7.85 0.45
C GLU A 57 6.00 -8.50 1.50
N LYS A 58 7.22 -7.97 1.70
CA LYS A 58 8.15 -8.47 2.74
C LYS A 58 7.59 -8.41 4.15
N ASN A 59 6.66 -7.49 4.42
CA ASN A 59 6.00 -7.33 5.71
C ASN A 59 4.63 -8.01 5.79
N ASN A 60 4.29 -8.86 4.80
CA ASN A 60 3.02 -9.58 4.71
C ASN A 60 1.80 -8.64 4.72
N ILE A 61 1.94 -7.41 4.22
CA ILE A 61 0.83 -6.47 4.10
C ILE A 61 0.01 -6.79 2.84
N ILE A 62 0.71 -7.14 1.76
CA ILE A 62 0.14 -7.58 0.48
C ILE A 62 0.72 -8.95 0.09
N ILE A 63 0.02 -9.62 -0.82
CA ILE A 63 0.51 -10.82 -1.53
C ILE A 63 0.50 -10.56 -3.03
N SER A 64 1.25 -11.34 -3.80
CA SER A 64 1.22 -11.29 -5.26
C SER A 64 0.98 -12.66 -5.90
N ILE A 65 0.34 -12.66 -7.06
CA ILE A 65 0.13 -13.84 -7.91
C ILE A 65 0.69 -13.52 -9.31
N GLY A 66 1.32 -14.51 -9.94
CA GLY A 66 1.90 -14.41 -11.27
C GLY A 66 3.42 -14.24 -11.28
N GLU A 67 4.00 -14.24 -12.48
CA GLU A 67 5.44 -14.17 -12.67
C GLU A 67 5.92 -12.74 -12.92
N LYS A 68 7.20 -12.47 -12.61
CA LYS A 68 7.96 -11.19 -12.68
C LYS A 68 7.24 -9.95 -13.23
N TYR A 69 6.78 -9.99 -14.48
CA TYR A 69 6.21 -8.84 -15.22
C TYR A 69 4.68 -8.76 -15.17
N GLY A 70 3.99 -9.86 -14.87
CA GLY A 70 2.53 -9.96 -14.74
C GLY A 70 2.05 -10.12 -13.29
N LYS A 71 2.91 -9.82 -12.30
CA LYS A 71 2.53 -9.90 -10.88
C LYS A 71 1.38 -8.95 -10.58
N THR A 72 0.26 -9.51 -10.14
CA THR A 72 -0.88 -8.77 -9.58
C THR A 72 -0.81 -8.83 -8.07
N TYR A 73 -1.04 -7.70 -7.41
CA TYR A 73 -0.93 -7.55 -5.97
C TYR A 73 -2.31 -7.44 -5.32
N PHE A 74 -2.44 -7.96 -4.10
CA PHE A 74 -3.69 -8.04 -3.35
C PHE A 74 -3.44 -7.72 -1.87
N PRO A 75 -4.39 -7.06 -1.18
CA PRO A 75 -4.38 -6.99 0.28
C PRO A 75 -4.42 -8.39 0.89
N THR A 76 -3.60 -8.64 1.91
CA THR A 76 -3.73 -9.86 2.73
C THR A 76 -5.01 -9.84 3.56
N ASP A 77 -5.45 -11.01 4.02
CA ASP A 77 -6.64 -11.09 4.88
C ASP A 77 -6.43 -10.34 6.20
N ASN A 78 -5.23 -10.40 6.79
CA ASN A 78 -4.87 -9.58 7.96
C ASN A 78 -5.02 -8.07 7.71
N LEU A 79 -4.68 -7.59 6.51
CA LEU A 79 -4.87 -6.18 6.16
C LEU A 79 -6.35 -5.86 5.96
N LYS A 80 -7.13 -6.76 5.36
CA LYS A 80 -8.59 -6.58 5.19
C LYS A 80 -9.31 -6.52 6.54
N GLU A 81 -8.92 -7.35 7.51
CA GLU A 81 -9.45 -7.30 8.87
C GLU A 81 -9.18 -5.95 9.57
N LEU A 82 -8.11 -5.25 9.18
CA LEU A 82 -7.76 -3.93 9.68
C LEU A 82 -8.23 -2.78 8.78
N LYS A 83 -9.20 -3.00 7.88
CA LYS A 83 -9.63 -1.98 6.91
C LYS A 83 -10.00 -0.65 7.57
N GLU A 84 -10.83 -0.67 8.61
CA GLU A 84 -11.24 0.55 9.31
C GLU A 84 -10.04 1.32 9.89
N TYR A 85 -9.08 0.60 10.49
CA TYR A 85 -7.87 1.21 11.02
C TYR A 85 -6.94 1.77 9.93
N PHE A 86 -6.87 1.10 8.79
CA PHE A 86 -6.17 1.61 7.62
C PHE A 86 -6.82 2.91 7.10
N ASP A 87 -8.15 2.95 7.01
CA ASP A 87 -8.90 4.12 6.53
C ASP A 87 -8.67 5.34 7.46
N GLU A 88 -8.64 5.14 8.78
CA GLU A 88 -8.27 6.18 9.76
C GLU A 88 -6.87 6.76 9.51
N ILE A 89 -5.91 5.91 9.11
CA ILE A 89 -4.56 6.35 8.76
C ILE A 89 -4.57 7.08 7.43
N LEU A 90 -5.29 6.56 6.42
CA LEU A 90 -5.34 7.10 5.07
C LEU A 90 -5.88 8.54 5.04
N VAL A 91 -6.91 8.86 5.83
CA VAL A 91 -7.47 10.21 5.95
C VAL A 91 -6.40 11.25 6.32
N LYS A 92 -5.34 10.86 7.05
CA LYS A 92 -4.25 11.76 7.44
C LYS A 92 -3.35 12.13 6.27
N PHE A 93 -3.26 11.28 5.25
CA PHE A 93 -2.49 11.53 4.04
C PHE A 93 -3.30 12.37 3.04
N ILE A 94 -4.57 12.03 2.80
CA ILE A 94 -5.43 12.78 1.87
C ILE A 94 -5.58 14.25 2.29
N LYS A 95 -5.82 14.50 3.59
CA LYS A 95 -5.92 15.88 4.14
C LYS A 95 -4.64 16.72 3.98
N LYS A 96 -3.51 16.09 3.67
CA LYS A 96 -2.24 16.79 3.43
C LYS A 96 -2.14 17.23 1.97
N VAL A 97 -2.65 16.43 1.04
CA VAL A 97 -2.67 16.73 -0.41
C VAL A 97 -3.60 17.92 -0.71
N ASP A 98 -4.72 18.07 -0.01
CA ASP A 98 -5.66 19.19 -0.21
C ASP A 98 -5.14 20.54 0.34
N LYS A 99 -3.97 20.58 0.98
CA LYS A 99 -3.41 21.79 1.62
C LYS A 99 -2.17 22.36 0.93
N GLU A 100 -1.73 21.76 -0.17
CA GLU A 100 -0.62 22.22 -1.01
C GLU A 100 -1.14 22.62 -2.40
#